data_AF-A0A846G9B0-F1
#
_entry.id   AF-A0A846G9B0-F1
#
_cell.length_a   1.000
_cell.length_b   1.000
_cell.length_c   1.000
_cell.angle_alpha   90.00
_cell.angle_beta   90.00
_cell.angle_gamma   90.00
#
_symmetry.space_group_name_H-M   'P 1'
#
loop_
_entity.id
_entity.type
_entity.pdbx_description
1 polymer ?
#
loop_
_entity_poly.entity_id
_entity_poly.type
_entity_poly.pdbx_seq_one_letter_code
_entity_poly.pdbx_strand_id
1 'polypeptide(L)' 'MGTAESLTEKVDLSIGEVADALEVLAGTGVIQKIDDEQYKIGAKIFEQWVNQEFQSRQI' A
#
# COMPACT_ATOMS: atom_id res chain seq x y z
N MET A 1 -2.01 7.12 5.31
CA MET A 1 -2.33 7.43 3.91
C MET A 1 -1.01 7.58 3.17
N GLY A 2 -0.93 7.10 1.93
CA GLY A 2 0.28 7.22 1.11
C GLY A 2 -0.09 7.47 -0.34
N THR A 3 0.77 8.21 -1.05
CA THR A 3 0.68 8.45 -2.49
C THR A 3 1.64 7.55 -3.25
N ALA A 4 1.46 7.41 -4.56
CA ALA A 4 2.39 6.68 -5.41
C ALA A 4 3.81 7.27 -5.31
N GLU A 5 3.95 8.60 -5.33
CA GLU A 5 5.23 9.29 -5.14
C GLU A 5 5.92 8.91 -3.82
N SER A 6 5.20 9.00 -2.69
CA SER A 6 5.78 8.64 -1.38
C SER A 6 6.14 7.15 -1.25
N LEU A 7 5.58 6.29 -2.11
CA LEU A 7 5.91 4.88 -2.16
C LEU A 7 7.16 4.63 -3.02
N THR A 8 7.32 5.33 -4.14
CA THR A 8 8.55 5.25 -4.97
C THR A 8 9.81 5.63 -4.18
N GLU A 9 9.71 6.48 -3.16
CA GLU A 9 10.84 6.81 -2.27
C GLU A 9 11.23 5.66 -1.32
N LYS A 10 10.36 4.67 -1.14
CA LYS A 10 10.49 3.58 -0.17
C LYS A 10 10.72 2.22 -0.81
N VAL A 11 10.51 2.11 -2.12
CA VAL A 11 10.71 0.88 -2.88
C VAL A 11 11.51 1.20 -4.13
N ASP A 12 12.33 0.26 -4.58
CA ASP A 12 13.11 0.40 -5.82
C ASP A 12 12.21 0.10 -7.05
N LEU A 13 11.16 0.90 -7.22
CA LEU A 13 10.20 0.82 -8.32
C LEU A 13 9.96 2.21 -8.91
N SER A 14 9.77 2.26 -10.23
CA SER A 14 9.36 3.49 -10.91
C SER A 14 7.92 3.87 -10.55
N ILE A 15 7.56 5.14 -10.79
CA ILE A 15 6.21 5.62 -10.49
C ILE A 15 5.11 4.91 -11.29
N GLY A 16 5.41 4.49 -12.52
CA GLY A 16 4.50 3.69 -13.33
C GLY A 16 4.28 2.30 -12.73
N GLU A 17 5.36 1.62 -12.32
CA GLU A 17 5.26 0.31 -11.67
C GLU A 17 4.52 0.38 -10.33
N VAL A 18 4.72 1.45 -9.56
CA VAL A 18 3.98 1.69 -8.33
C VAL A 18 2.49 1.93 -8.63
N ALA A 19 2.16 2.70 -9.66
CA ALA A 19 0.77 2.93 -10.06
C ALA A 19 0.07 1.63 -10.48
N ASP A 20 0.72 0.82 -11.31
CA ASP A 20 0.21 -0.48 -11.75
C ASP A 20 -0.03 -1.44 -10.56
N ALA A 21 0.94 -1.50 -9.64
CA ALA A 21 0.81 -2.33 -8.45
C ALA A 21 -0.35 -1.87 -7.53
N LEU A 22 -0.54 -0.56 -7.37
CA LEU A 22 -1.65 0.00 -6.59
C LEU A 22 -3.00 -0.31 -7.23
N GLU A 23 -3.11 -0.27 -8.57
CA GLU A 23 -4.34 -0.64 -9.26
C GLU A 23 -4.71 -2.11 -9.04
N VAL A 24 -3.74 -3.02 -9.14
CA VAL A 24 -3.94 -4.46 -8.84
C VAL A 24 -4.34 -4.68 -7.38
N LEU A 25 -3.65 -4.03 -6.43
CA LEU A 25 -3.96 -4.15 -5.01
C LEU A 25 -5.35 -3.56 -4.66
N ALA A 26 -5.77 -2.51 -5.37
CA ALA A 26 -7.11 -1.94 -5.22
C ALA A 26 -8.18 -2.87 -5.82
N GLY A 27 -7.93 -3.44 -6.99
CA GLY A 27 -8.83 -4.40 -7.65
C GLY A 27 -9.02 -5.70 -6.84
N THR A 28 -8.05 -6.08 -6.02
CA THR A 28 -8.15 -7.21 -5.09
C THR A 28 -8.78 -6.86 -3.74
N GLY A 29 -9.06 -5.59 -3.48
CA GLY A 29 -9.65 -5.11 -2.23
C GLY A 29 -8.71 -5.08 -1.02
N VAL A 30 -7.41 -5.34 -1.24
CA VAL A 30 -6.36 -5.26 -0.21
C VAL A 30 -6.18 -3.81 0.26
N ILE A 31 -6.16 -2.90 -0.70
CA ILE A 31 -6.17 -1.45 -0.46
C ILE A 31 -7.45 -0.83 -1.03
N GLN A 32 -7.78 0.37 -0.58
CA GLN A 32 -8.85 1.20 -1.09
C GLN A 32 -8.27 2.53 -1.55
N LYS A 33 -8.61 2.90 -2.79
CA LYS A 33 -8.38 4.25 -3.31
C LYS A 33 -9.36 5.21 -2.62
N ILE A 34 -8.85 6.29 -2.03
CA ILE A 34 -9.64 7.30 -1.31
C ILE A 34 -10.00 8.45 -2.25
N ASP A 35 -9.01 8.89 -3.03
CA ASP A 35 -9.11 9.90 -4.07
C ASP A 35 -8.08 9.57 -5.18
N ASP A 36 -7.88 10.47 -6.14
CA ASP A 36 -7.01 10.21 -7.29
C ASP A 36 -5.55 9.87 -6.94
N GLU A 37 -5.06 10.31 -5.77
CA GLU A 37 -3.66 10.23 -5.39
C GLU A 37 -3.43 9.42 -4.10
N GLN A 38 -4.47 9.21 -3.28
CA GLN A 38 -4.35 8.61 -1.96
C GLN A 38 -4.95 7.21 -1.85
N TYR A 39 -4.22 6.35 -1.14
CA TYR A 39 -4.61 4.98 -0.82
C TYR A 39 -4.59 4.72 0.69
N LYS A 40 -5.49 3.84 1.16
CA LYS A 40 -5.46 3.22 2.50
C LYS A 40 -5.58 1.70 2.41
N ILE A 41 -5.20 1.01 3.48
CA ILE A 41 -5.48 -0.42 3.61
C ILE A 41 -7.00 -0.62 3.74
N GLY A 42 -7.56 -1.52 2.94
CA GLY A 42 -9.00 -1.78 2.86
C GLY A 42 -9.46 -3.00 3.65
N ALA A 43 -8.61 -4.03 3.74
CA ALA A 43 -8.94 -5.26 4.43
C ALA A 43 -8.44 -5.24 5.88
N LYS A 44 -9.35 -5.27 6.86
CA LYS A 44 -9.02 -5.29 8.30
C LYS A 44 -8.06 -6.43 8.69
N ILE A 45 -8.21 -7.60 8.05
CA ILE A 45 -7.30 -8.75 8.27
C ILE A 45 -5.89 -8.43 7.75
N PHE A 46 -5.79 -7.78 6.59
CA PHE A 46 -4.51 -7.37 6.03
C PHE A 46 -3.87 -6.27 6.88
N GLU A 47 -4.65 -5.30 7.35
CA GLU A 47 -4.19 -4.28 8.29
C GLU A 47 -3.63 -4.90 9.58
N GLN A 48 -4.34 -5.87 10.15
CA GLN A 48 -3.87 -6.59 11.33
C GLN A 48 -2.60 -7.40 11.07
N TRP A 49 -2.52 -8.09 9.94
CA TRP A 49 -1.33 -8.85 9.55
C TRP A 49 -0.12 -7.94 9.31
N VAL A 50 -0.28 -6.84 8.54
CA VAL A 50 0.78 -5.85 8.31
C VAL A 50 1.27 -5.26 9.63
N ASN A 51 0.35 -4.89 10.52
CA ASN A 51 0.72 -4.34 11.83
C ASN A 51 1.46 -5.36 12.71
N GLN A 52 1.09 -6.65 12.67
CA GLN A 52 1.80 -7.71 13.38
C GLN A 52 3.22 -7.95 12.81
N GLU A 53 3.36 -8.05 11.49
CA GLU A 53 4.66 -8.22 10.83
C GLU A 53 5.59 -7.03 11.09
N PHE A 54 5.05 -5.80 11.06
CA PHE A 54 5.84 -4.60 11.33
C PHE A 54 6.37 -4.59 12.77
N GLN A 55 5.53 -4.93 13.75
CA GLN A 55 5.94 -5.05 15.16
C GLN A 55 6.97 -6.19 15.36
N SER A 56 6.82 -7.31 14.66
CA SER A 56 7.75 -8.45 14.76
C SER A 56 9.15 -8.15 14.19
N ARG A 57 9.28 -7.18 13.29
CA ARG A 57 10.56 -6.79 12.68
C ARG A 57 11.30 -5.70 13.45
N GLN A 58 10.72 -5.17 14.52
CA GLN A 58 11.33 -4.15 15.39
C GLN A 58 11.92 -4.73 16.69
N ILE A 59 12.02 -6.07 16.81
CA ILE A 59 12.59 -6.79 17.96
C ILE A 59 13.84 -7.55 17.52
#